data_AF-A0A354ZIV6-F1
#
_entry.id   AF-A0A354ZIV6-F1
#
_cell.length_a   1.000
_cell.length_b   1.000
_cell.length_c   1.000
_cell.angle_alpha   90.00
_cell.angle_beta   90.00
_cell.angle_gamma   90.00
#
_symmetry.space_group_name_H-M   'P 1'
#
loop_
_entity.id
_entity.type
_entity.pdbx_description
1 polymer ?
#
loop_
_entity_poly.entity_id
_entity_poly.type
_entity_poly.pdbx_seq_one_letter_code
_entity_poly.pdbx_strand_id
1 'polypeptide(L)'
;MDLVRAHVLVCGGAACVSSGCKAVREALEAEIVARGIEREIKVVVTGCMGPCDLGPIAVVYPEGVLYRKLTADDAREIVNEHLVKGRIVKRLLYEEPGTAELVETQEAMTFFSRQERIALRNTGVIDPLKIDEYIARDGYAALGKALTEMKPADIIDTIKRAGLRGRGGAGFPTGVKWDLTFRAPGSPKYVVCNADEGDP
;
A
#
# COMPACT_ATOMS: atom_id res chain seq x y z
N MET A 1 19.98 -17.56 2.04
CA MET A 1 18.90 -16.63 1.65
C MET A 1 17.94 -17.47 0.84
N ASP A 2 16.73 -17.74 1.35
CA ASP A 2 15.73 -18.45 0.57
C ASP A 2 15.40 -17.60 -0.66
N LEU A 3 15.51 -18.18 -1.85
CA LEU A 3 15.30 -17.49 -3.10
C LEU A 3 13.79 -17.44 -3.36
N VAL A 4 13.14 -16.39 -2.87
CA VAL A 4 11.73 -16.13 -3.13
C VAL A 4 11.59 -15.63 -4.56
N ARG A 5 10.94 -16.40 -5.44
CA ARG A 5 10.73 -16.03 -6.85
C ARG A 5 9.45 -15.22 -7.06
N ALA A 6 8.46 -15.33 -6.17
CA ALA A 6 7.23 -14.56 -6.28
C ALA A 6 6.72 -14.08 -4.91
N HIS A 7 6.09 -12.90 -4.92
CA HIS A 7 5.42 -12.34 -3.74
C HIS A 7 3.94 -12.16 -4.04
N VAL A 8 3.08 -12.61 -3.12
CA VAL A 8 1.63 -12.40 -3.19
C VAL A 8 1.24 -11.42 -2.09
N LEU A 9 0.96 -10.18 -2.48
CA LEU A 9 0.54 -9.13 -1.55
C LEU A 9 -0.98 -9.14 -1.45
N VAL A 10 -1.51 -9.47 -0.28
CA VAL A 10 -2.94 -9.46 0.01
C VAL A 10 -3.31 -8.14 0.69
N CYS A 11 -4.35 -7.46 0.19
CA CYS A 11 -4.83 -6.22 0.78
C CYS A 11 -5.42 -6.46 2.18
N GLY A 12 -4.86 -5.81 3.20
CA GLY A 12 -5.31 -5.83 4.60
C GLY A 12 -6.10 -4.60 5.02
N GLY A 13 -6.59 -3.78 4.07
CA GLY A 13 -7.46 -2.64 4.38
C GLY A 13 -8.81 -3.08 4.95
N ALA A 14 -9.46 -2.22 5.74
CA ALA A 14 -10.69 -2.55 6.46
C ALA A 14 -11.80 -3.17 5.57
N ALA A 15 -11.99 -2.65 4.36
CA ALA A 15 -12.96 -3.18 3.39
C ALA A 15 -12.60 -4.59 2.87
N CYS A 16 -11.32 -4.91 2.72
CA CYS A 16 -10.88 -6.26 2.35
C CYS A 16 -10.99 -7.22 3.55
N VAL A 17 -10.68 -6.73 4.75
CA VAL A 17 -10.86 -7.50 6.00
C VAL A 17 -12.33 -7.87 6.20
N SER A 18 -13.25 -6.93 6.00
CA SER A 18 -14.69 -7.17 6.13
C SER A 18 -15.27 -8.04 5.00
N SER A 19 -14.63 -8.09 3.83
CA SER A 19 -15.06 -8.92 2.68
C SER A 19 -14.36 -10.29 2.59
N GLY A 20 -13.60 -10.69 3.62
CA GLY A 20 -13.08 -12.06 3.73
C GLY A 20 -11.64 -12.27 3.28
N CYS A 21 -10.80 -11.23 3.23
CA CYS A 21 -9.39 -11.37 2.83
C CYS A 21 -8.58 -12.35 3.71
N LYS A 22 -9.00 -12.56 4.97
CA LYS A 22 -8.38 -13.55 5.86
C LYS A 22 -8.49 -14.97 5.29
N ALA A 23 -9.69 -15.34 4.82
CA ALA A 23 -9.92 -16.65 4.21
C ALA A 23 -9.13 -16.83 2.90
N VAL A 24 -9.01 -15.76 2.10
CA VAL A 24 -8.17 -15.74 0.90
C VAL A 24 -6.71 -15.99 1.25
N ARG A 25 -6.17 -15.28 2.25
CA ARG A 25 -4.79 -15.45 2.70
C ARG A 25 -4.53 -16.88 3.19
N GLU A 26 -5.39 -17.40 4.07
CA GLU A 26 -5.24 -18.75 4.63
C GLU A 26 -5.31 -19.82 3.54
N ALA A 27 -6.16 -19.63 2.52
CA ALA A 27 -6.23 -20.53 1.37
C ALA A 27 -4.98 -20.47 0.47
N LEU A 28 -4.42 -19.27 0.25
CA LEU A 28 -3.15 -19.10 -0.46
C LEU A 28 -2.03 -19.86 0.27
N GLU A 29 -1.86 -19.61 1.56
CA GLU A 29 -0.81 -20.22 2.39
C GLU A 29 -0.95 -21.75 2.42
N ALA A 30 -2.16 -22.26 2.64
CA ALA A 30 -2.42 -23.69 2.68
C ALA A 30 -2.13 -24.39 1.34
N GLU A 31 -2.57 -23.81 0.22
CA GLU A 31 -2.32 -24.40 -1.10
C GLU A 31 -0.84 -24.29 -1.51
N ILE A 32 -0.14 -23.22 -1.15
CA ILE A 32 1.31 -23.07 -1.35
C ILE A 32 2.08 -24.20 -0.66
N VAL A 33 1.74 -24.51 0.60
CA VAL A 33 2.32 -25.63 1.35
C VAL A 33 1.93 -26.97 0.72
N ALA A 34 0.67 -27.14 0.30
CA ALA A 34 0.22 -28.37 -0.35
C ALA A 34 0.94 -28.67 -1.67
N ARG A 35 1.43 -27.62 -2.35
CA ARG A 35 2.23 -27.73 -3.59
C ARG A 35 3.74 -27.81 -3.35
N GLY A 36 4.20 -27.67 -2.10
CA GLY A 36 5.61 -27.75 -1.74
C GLY A 36 6.46 -26.59 -2.25
N ILE A 37 5.86 -25.41 -2.43
CA ILE A 37 6.52 -24.20 -2.98
C ILE A 37 6.63 -23.07 -1.93
N GLU A 38 6.48 -23.38 -0.65
CA GLU A 38 6.49 -22.42 0.46
C GLU A 38 7.84 -21.70 0.65
N ARG A 39 8.94 -22.27 0.12
CA ARG A 39 10.25 -21.62 0.12
C ARG A 39 10.47 -20.68 -1.06
N GLU A 40 9.59 -20.76 -2.06
CA GLU A 40 9.69 -20.00 -3.31
C GLU A 40 8.70 -18.83 -3.37
N ILE A 41 7.59 -18.92 -2.64
CA ILE A 41 6.50 -17.94 -2.65
C ILE A 41 6.32 -17.34 -1.26
N LYS A 42 6.30 -16.00 -1.17
CA LYS A 42 6.01 -15.28 0.07
C LYS A 42 4.64 -14.60 -0.02
N VAL A 43 3.74 -14.91 0.92
CA VAL A 43 2.47 -14.20 1.09
C VAL A 43 2.67 -13.07 2.10
N VAL A 44 2.26 -11.86 1.75
CA VAL A 44 2.44 -10.65 2.56
C VAL A 44 1.10 -9.94 2.70
N VAL A 45 0.72 -9.54 3.91
CA VAL A 45 -0.42 -8.64 4.10
C VAL A 45 0.06 -7.20 4.06
N THR A 46 -0.41 -6.43 3.08
CA THR A 46 -0.09 -5.01 2.91
C THR A 46 -1.25 -4.12 3.37
N GLY A 47 -1.02 -2.80 3.43
CA GLY A 47 -2.07 -1.81 3.63
C GLY A 47 -3.11 -1.77 2.50
N CYS A 48 -4.12 -0.90 2.66
CA CYS A 48 -5.19 -0.72 1.67
C CYS A 48 -4.63 -0.36 0.29
N MET A 49 -5.10 -1.07 -0.75
CA MET A 49 -4.66 -0.86 -2.13
C MET A 49 -5.51 0.15 -2.92
N GLY A 50 -6.67 0.57 -2.41
CA GLY A 50 -7.48 1.65 -2.99
C GLY A 50 -8.90 1.27 -3.42
N PRO A 51 -9.10 0.42 -4.44
CA PRO A 51 -10.42 0.14 -5.01
C PRO A 51 -11.18 -0.84 -4.11
N CYS A 52 -11.75 -0.32 -3.04
CA CYS A 52 -12.42 -1.10 -1.98
C CYS A 52 -13.62 -1.90 -2.48
N ASP A 53 -14.27 -1.47 -3.56
CA ASP A 53 -15.38 -2.17 -4.24
C ASP A 53 -14.94 -3.45 -4.96
N LEU A 54 -13.63 -3.59 -5.20
CA LEU A 54 -13.00 -4.75 -5.82
C LEU A 54 -12.39 -5.72 -4.80
N GLY A 55 -12.54 -5.44 -3.49
CA GLY A 55 -12.08 -6.30 -2.41
C GLY A 55 -12.76 -7.68 -2.37
N PRO A 56 -12.08 -8.73 -1.88
CA PRO A 56 -10.65 -8.80 -1.54
C PRO A 56 -9.73 -8.77 -2.78
N ILE A 57 -8.57 -8.11 -2.64
CA ILE A 57 -7.57 -7.94 -3.71
C ILE A 57 -6.25 -8.58 -3.31
N ALA A 58 -5.56 -9.16 -4.29
CA ALA A 58 -4.16 -9.52 -4.18
C ALA A 58 -3.36 -9.13 -5.43
N VAL A 59 -2.07 -8.82 -5.25
CA VAL A 59 -1.12 -8.55 -6.34
C VAL A 59 -0.02 -9.60 -6.32
N VAL A 60 0.32 -10.16 -7.48
CA VAL A 60 1.42 -11.12 -7.63
C VAL A 60 2.59 -10.46 -8.35
N TYR A 61 3.74 -10.40 -7.69
CA TYR A 61 5.03 -9.98 -8.27
C TYR A 61 5.89 -11.19 -8.65
N PRO A 62 6.74 -11.09 -9.68
CA PRO A 62 7.21 -9.85 -10.34
C PRO A 62 6.29 -9.25 -11.41
N GLU A 63 5.28 -9.97 -11.91
CA GLU A 63 4.43 -9.54 -13.02
C GLU A 63 3.55 -8.33 -12.68
N GLY A 64 3.27 -8.11 -11.40
CA GLY A 64 2.40 -7.01 -10.93
C GLY A 64 0.91 -7.27 -11.17
N VAL A 65 0.52 -8.54 -11.36
CA VAL A 65 -0.85 -8.92 -11.71
C VAL A 65 -1.78 -8.71 -10.52
N LEU A 66 -2.80 -7.87 -10.71
CA LEU A 66 -3.84 -7.58 -9.72
C LEU A 66 -5.05 -8.48 -9.95
N TYR A 67 -5.41 -9.24 -8.92
CA TYR A 67 -6.62 -10.03 -8.88
C TYR A 67 -7.64 -9.41 -7.93
N ARG A 68 -8.91 -9.39 -8.35
CA ARG A 68 -10.02 -8.76 -7.62
C ARG A 68 -11.10 -9.75 -7.18
N LYS A 69 -11.95 -9.32 -6.24
CA LYS A 69 -13.12 -10.05 -5.72
C LYS A 69 -12.79 -11.50 -5.35
N LEU A 70 -11.65 -11.69 -4.70
CA LEU A 70 -11.11 -13.01 -4.42
C LEU A 70 -11.92 -13.74 -3.35
N THR A 71 -12.18 -15.02 -3.60
CA THR A 71 -12.63 -16.01 -2.63
C THR A 71 -11.50 -16.97 -2.25
N ALA A 72 -11.75 -17.85 -1.27
CA ALA A 72 -10.80 -18.91 -0.91
C ALA A 72 -10.57 -19.92 -2.06
N ASP A 73 -11.56 -20.16 -2.92
CA ASP A 73 -11.40 -21.05 -4.07
C ASP A 73 -10.56 -20.39 -5.16
N ASP A 74 -10.76 -19.09 -5.39
CA ASP A 74 -9.95 -18.29 -6.32
C ASP A 74 -8.48 -18.25 -5.89
N ALA A 75 -8.22 -18.16 -4.58
CA ALA A 75 -6.86 -18.27 -4.04
C ALA A 75 -6.19 -19.58 -4.46
N ARG A 76 -6.89 -20.72 -4.34
CA ARG A 76 -6.34 -22.02 -4.77
C ARG A 76 -6.10 -22.07 -6.27
N GLU A 77 -7.00 -21.49 -7.07
CA GLU A 77 -6.81 -21.38 -8.52
C GLU A 77 -5.57 -20.55 -8.88
N ILE A 78 -5.35 -19.41 -8.20
CA ILE A 78 -4.17 -18.56 -8.42
C ILE A 78 -2.88 -19.33 -8.11
N VAL A 79 -2.81 -20.09 -7.02
CA VAL A 79 -1.61 -20.90 -6.73
C VAL A 79 -1.38 -21.91 -7.85
N ASN A 80 -2.43 -22.61 -8.28
CA ASN A 80 -2.33 -23.69 -9.24
C ASN A 80 -2.05 -23.25 -10.68
N GLU A 81 -2.69 -22.17 -11.12
CA GLU A 81 -2.55 -21.67 -12.49
C GLU A 81 -1.40 -20.67 -12.57
N HIS A 82 -1.39 -19.65 -11.72
CA HIS A 82 -0.41 -18.58 -11.83
C HIS A 82 0.93 -18.97 -11.22
N LEU A 83 0.97 -19.36 -9.94
CA LEU A 83 2.25 -19.56 -9.25
C LEU A 83 2.96 -20.85 -9.67
N VAL A 84 2.22 -21.93 -9.91
CA VAL A 84 2.77 -23.24 -10.31
C VAL A 84 2.98 -23.31 -11.83
N LYS A 85 2.01 -22.87 -12.64
CA LYS A 85 2.02 -23.07 -14.10
C LYS A 85 2.35 -21.82 -14.92
N GLY A 86 2.48 -20.65 -14.28
CA GLY A 86 2.76 -19.39 -14.95
C GLY A 86 1.59 -18.82 -15.78
N ARG A 87 0.35 -19.31 -15.56
CA ARG A 87 -0.84 -18.87 -16.31
C ARG A 87 -1.70 -17.93 -15.49
N ILE A 88 -1.82 -16.69 -15.96
CA ILE A 88 -2.68 -15.68 -15.34
C ILE A 88 -4.15 -16.12 -15.40
N VAL A 89 -4.84 -15.97 -14.27
CA VAL A 89 -6.27 -16.32 -14.13
C VAL A 89 -7.13 -15.16 -14.67
N LYS A 90 -7.36 -15.14 -15.99
CA LYS A 90 -8.01 -14.02 -16.69
C LYS A 90 -9.38 -13.60 -16.12
N ARG A 91 -10.18 -14.54 -15.64
CA ARG A 91 -11.52 -14.25 -15.07
C ARG A 91 -11.47 -13.41 -13.78
N LEU A 92 -10.32 -13.39 -13.10
CA LEU A 92 -10.10 -12.66 -11.86
C LEU A 92 -9.45 -11.28 -12.09
N LEU A 93 -9.12 -10.96 -13.33
CA LEU A 93 -8.56 -9.65 -13.68
C LEU A 93 -9.63 -8.55 -13.59
N TYR A 94 -9.15 -7.32 -13.56
CA TYR A 94 -9.98 -6.14 -13.70
C TYR A 94 -10.47 -6.03 -15.14
N GLU A 95 -11.73 -5.65 -15.32
CA GLU A 95 -12.31 -5.33 -16.61
C GLU A 95 -12.55 -3.82 -16.68
N GLU A 96 -12.02 -3.17 -17.71
CA GLU A 96 -12.20 -1.74 -17.90
C GLU A 96 -13.68 -1.40 -18.13
N PRO A 97 -14.24 -0.45 -17.37
CA PRO A 97 -15.64 -0.07 -17.51
C PRO A 97 -15.96 0.40 -18.93
N GLY A 98 -16.79 -0.38 -19.62
CA GLY A 98 -17.31 -0.04 -20.95
C GLY A 98 -16.46 -0.49 -22.14
N THR A 99 -15.37 -1.22 -21.95
CA THR A 99 -14.51 -1.69 -23.07
C THR A 99 -14.32 -3.20 -23.14
N ALA A 100 -14.79 -3.96 -22.14
CA ALA A 100 -14.56 -5.41 -21.98
C ALA A 100 -13.07 -5.83 -21.97
N GLU A 101 -12.17 -4.85 -21.85
CA GLU A 101 -10.73 -5.06 -21.84
C GLU A 101 -10.29 -5.55 -20.47
N LEU A 102 -9.56 -6.67 -20.43
CA LEU A 102 -8.97 -7.19 -19.20
C LEU A 102 -7.62 -6.55 -18.96
N VAL A 103 -7.44 -6.03 -17.75
CA VAL A 103 -6.21 -5.36 -17.32
C VAL A 103 -5.51 -6.21 -16.28
N GLU A 104 -4.23 -6.50 -16.54
CA GLU A 104 -3.41 -7.34 -15.68
C GLU A 104 -2.83 -6.55 -14.51
N THR A 105 -2.22 -5.40 -14.77
CA THR A 105 -1.44 -4.66 -13.77
C THR A 105 -2.19 -3.46 -13.21
N GLN A 106 -1.87 -3.11 -11.95
CA GLN A 106 -2.44 -1.95 -11.29
C GLN A 106 -2.25 -0.65 -12.09
N GLU A 107 -1.07 -0.44 -12.66
CA GLU A 107 -0.69 0.78 -13.39
C GLU A 107 -1.49 0.98 -14.68
N ALA A 108 -1.94 -0.10 -15.30
CA ALA A 108 -2.69 -0.07 -16.54
C ALA A 108 -4.18 0.23 -16.32
N MET A 109 -4.69 0.07 -15.10
CA MET A 109 -6.10 0.36 -14.80
C MET A 109 -6.37 1.87 -14.90
N THR A 110 -7.41 2.28 -15.63
CA THR A 110 -7.84 3.68 -15.72
C THR A 110 -8.07 4.31 -14.35
N PHE A 111 -8.50 3.50 -13.37
CA PHE A 111 -8.64 3.91 -11.98
C PHE A 111 -7.35 4.49 -11.41
N PHE A 112 -6.20 3.87 -11.67
CA PHE A 112 -4.90 4.27 -11.09
C PHE A 112 -4.07 5.14 -12.02
N SER A 113 -4.13 4.94 -13.34
CA SER A 113 -3.28 5.66 -14.31
C SER A 113 -3.49 7.18 -14.32
N ARG A 114 -4.62 7.64 -13.76
CA ARG A 114 -4.96 9.07 -13.60
C ARG A 114 -4.65 9.64 -12.21
N GLN A 115 -4.04 8.87 -11.32
CA GLN A 115 -3.75 9.28 -9.94
C GLN A 115 -2.25 9.58 -9.74
N GLU A 116 -1.96 10.66 -9.01
CA GLU A 116 -0.62 10.91 -8.49
C GLU A 116 -0.54 10.44 -7.02
N ARG A 117 0.00 9.24 -6.80
CA ARG A 117 -0.02 8.58 -5.49
C ARG A 117 1.15 8.98 -4.60
N ILE A 118 1.28 10.25 -4.22
CA ILE A 118 2.44 10.72 -3.44
C ILE A 118 2.55 10.03 -2.06
N ALA A 119 1.50 10.11 -1.23
CA ALA A 119 1.50 9.52 0.11
C ALA A 119 1.30 7.99 0.08
N LEU A 120 0.61 7.48 -0.94
CA LEU A 120 0.22 6.07 -1.04
C LEU A 120 1.15 5.22 -1.95
N ARG A 121 2.25 5.80 -2.47
CA ARG A 121 3.16 5.16 -3.44
C ARG A 121 3.73 3.78 -3.04
N ASN A 122 3.74 3.46 -1.75
CA ASN A 122 4.26 2.20 -1.24
C ASN A 122 3.16 1.17 -0.92
N THR A 123 1.89 1.57 -0.92
CA THR A 123 0.78 0.64 -0.67
C THR A 123 0.62 -0.34 -1.82
N GLY A 124 0.66 -1.64 -1.52
CA GLY A 124 0.67 -2.69 -2.53
C GLY A 124 2.03 -3.01 -3.13
N VAL A 125 3.11 -2.50 -2.53
CA VAL A 125 4.48 -2.69 -3.02
C VAL A 125 5.43 -3.22 -1.94
N ILE A 126 5.17 -2.94 -0.65
CA ILE A 126 6.00 -3.37 0.48
C ILE A 126 5.18 -4.09 1.55
N ASP A 127 5.87 -4.88 2.37
CA ASP A 127 5.41 -5.29 3.69
C ASP A 127 5.51 -4.10 4.66
N PRO A 128 4.39 -3.59 5.19
CA PRO A 128 4.39 -2.43 6.08
C PRO A 128 5.09 -2.68 7.44
N LEU A 129 5.36 -3.95 7.79
CA LEU A 129 6.03 -4.34 9.03
C LEU A 129 7.53 -4.63 8.83
N LYS A 130 8.07 -4.45 7.61
CA LYS A 130 9.50 -4.64 7.31
C LYS A 130 10.17 -3.30 7.02
N ILE A 131 10.96 -2.84 7.99
CA ILE A 131 11.65 -1.56 7.90
C ILE A 131 12.59 -1.46 6.69
N ASP A 132 13.28 -2.55 6.35
CA ASP A 132 14.24 -2.58 5.23
C ASP A 132 13.56 -2.34 3.88
N GLU A 133 12.33 -2.85 3.70
CA GLU A 133 11.55 -2.61 2.48
C GLU A 133 11.12 -1.14 2.38
N TYR A 134 10.81 -0.50 3.50
CA TYR A 134 10.52 0.94 3.53
C TYR A 134 11.77 1.77 3.21
N ILE A 135 12.92 1.44 3.81
CA ILE A 135 14.21 2.10 3.54
C ILE A 135 14.62 1.95 2.09
N ALA A 136 14.47 0.76 1.50
CA ALA A 136 14.77 0.50 0.09
C ALA A 136 13.93 1.35 -0.89
N ARG A 137 12.85 1.99 -0.41
CA ARG A 137 11.98 2.91 -1.17
C ARG A 137 12.04 4.34 -0.62
N ASP A 138 13.23 4.80 -0.26
CA ASP A 138 13.54 6.13 0.27
C ASP A 138 12.86 6.46 1.61
N GLY A 139 12.34 5.45 2.30
CA GLY A 139 11.83 5.56 3.65
C GLY A 139 12.90 6.12 4.59
N TYR A 140 12.52 7.07 5.45
CA TYR A 140 13.41 7.80 6.35
C TYR A 140 14.49 8.68 5.70
N ALA A 141 14.67 8.71 4.37
CA ALA A 141 15.67 9.57 3.73
C ALA A 141 15.48 11.06 4.10
N ALA A 142 14.23 11.54 4.09
CA ALA A 142 13.90 12.90 4.50
C ALA A 142 14.15 13.16 6.01
N LEU A 143 13.94 12.14 6.85
CA LEU A 143 14.24 12.23 8.29
C LEU A 143 15.76 12.33 8.53
N GLY A 144 16.54 11.49 7.84
CA GLY A 144 18.00 11.55 7.88
C GLY A 144 18.52 12.94 7.54
N LYS A 145 18.04 13.51 6.43
CA LYS A 145 18.35 14.90 6.04
C LYS A 145 17.95 15.92 7.11
N ALA A 146 16.72 15.83 7.61
CA ALA A 146 16.21 16.76 8.62
C ALA A 146 17.03 16.76 9.91
N LEU A 147 17.53 15.60 10.33
CA LEU A 147 18.31 15.43 11.57
C LEU A 147 19.79 15.83 11.43
N THR A 148 20.37 15.70 10.23
CA THR A 148 21.82 15.83 10.04
C THR A 148 22.23 17.09 9.28
N GLU A 149 21.35 17.65 8.45
CA GLU A 149 21.70 18.74 7.52
C GLU A 149 20.86 20.01 7.71
N MET A 150 19.79 19.97 8.50
CA MET A 150 18.81 21.06 8.58
C MET A 150 18.64 21.61 9.99
N LYS A 151 18.40 22.92 10.10
CA LYS A 151 17.89 23.52 11.34
C LYS A 151 16.36 23.43 11.35
N PRO A 152 15.72 23.49 12.54
CA PRO A 152 14.25 23.52 12.63
C PRO A 152 13.57 24.59 11.75
N ALA A 153 14.18 25.77 11.63
CA ALA A 153 13.69 26.85 10.77
C ALA A 153 13.70 26.48 9.27
N ASP A 154 14.72 25.75 8.81
CA ASP A 154 14.84 25.32 7.41
C ASP A 154 13.77 24.27 7.05
N ILE A 155 13.42 23.42 8.02
CA ILE A 155 12.34 22.43 7.88
C ILE A 155 11.00 23.16 7.74
N ILE A 156 10.73 24.13 8.62
CA ILE A 156 9.50 24.93 8.58
C ILE A 156 9.39 25.68 7.24
N ASP A 157 10.47 26.30 6.78
CA ASP A 157 10.47 27.01 5.50
C ASP A 157 10.24 26.08 4.32
N THR A 158 10.82 24.88 4.34
CA THR A 158 10.57 23.85 3.32
C THR A 158 9.09 23.48 3.24
N ILE A 159 8.42 23.28 4.38
CA ILE A 159 6.98 22.97 4.42
C ILE A 159 6.12 24.18 3.98
N LYS A 160 6.52 25.41 4.31
CA LYS A 160 5.86 26.63 3.82
C LYS A 160 5.95 26.73 2.30
N ARG A 161 7.15 26.55 1.71
CA ARG A 161 7.36 26.57 0.25
C ARG A 161 6.62 25.44 -0.47
N ALA A 162 6.48 24.28 0.17
CA ALA A 162 5.70 23.17 -0.37
C ALA A 162 4.18 23.45 -0.42
N GLY A 163 3.70 24.49 0.27
CA GLY A 163 2.28 24.85 0.27
C GLY A 163 1.37 23.79 0.93
N LEU A 164 1.92 22.94 1.80
CA LEU A 164 1.15 21.89 2.44
C LEU A 164 0.04 22.49 3.32
N ARG A 165 -1.18 21.97 3.14
CA ARG A 165 -2.37 22.34 3.92
C ARG A 165 -2.83 21.17 4.77
N GLY A 166 -3.46 21.46 5.91
CA GLY A 166 -4.05 20.46 6.79
C GLY A 166 -5.08 19.60 6.06
N ARG A 167 -4.94 18.28 6.15
CA ARG A 167 -5.77 17.32 5.41
C ARG A 167 -7.01 16.83 6.16
N GLY A 168 -7.18 17.20 7.44
CA GLY A 168 -8.41 16.94 8.20
C GLY A 168 -9.53 17.95 7.94
N GLY A 169 -9.76 18.34 6.68
CA GLY A 169 -10.87 19.25 6.30
C GLY A 169 -10.55 20.75 6.35
N ALA A 170 -10.10 21.29 7.49
CA ALA A 170 -9.98 22.74 7.68
C ALA A 170 -8.98 23.45 6.74
N GLY A 171 -8.02 22.73 6.15
CA GLY A 171 -7.15 23.28 5.12
C GLY A 171 -6.21 24.40 5.57
N PHE A 172 -5.94 24.55 6.88
CA PHE A 172 -5.01 25.56 7.38
C PHE A 172 -3.57 25.27 6.91
N PRO A 173 -2.77 26.28 6.50
CA PRO A 173 -1.39 26.05 6.04
C PRO A 173 -0.50 25.43 7.11
N THR A 174 0.02 24.22 6.86
CA THR A 174 0.78 23.43 7.83
C THR A 174 2.06 24.13 8.26
N GLY A 175 2.80 24.72 7.31
CA GLY A 175 4.05 25.43 7.61
C GLY A 175 3.84 26.68 8.48
N VAL A 176 2.70 27.37 8.34
CA VAL A 176 2.34 28.51 9.21
C VAL A 176 2.03 28.01 10.62
N LYS A 177 1.25 26.92 10.75
CA LYS A 177 0.94 26.31 12.05
C LYS A 177 2.22 25.92 12.80
N TRP A 178 3.17 25.30 12.10
CA TRP A 178 4.46 24.89 12.69
C TRP A 178 5.31 26.09 13.14
N ASP A 179 5.37 27.17 12.36
CA ASP A 179 6.11 28.38 12.71
C ASP A 179 5.55 29.07 13.97
N LEU A 180 4.22 29.14 14.10
CA LEU A 180 3.56 29.66 15.29
C LEU A 180 3.93 28.83 16.53
N THR A 181 3.82 27.50 16.44
CA THR A 181 4.22 26.60 17.53
C THR A 181 5.71 26.70 17.85
N PHE A 182 6.57 26.84 16.84
CA PHE A 182 8.01 26.99 17.03
C PHE A 182 8.37 28.29 17.78
N ARG A 183 7.72 29.41 17.46
CA ARG A 183 7.94 30.73 18.09
C ARG A 183 7.30 30.87 19.46
N ALA A 184 6.26 30.10 19.76
CA ALA A 184 5.60 30.15 21.06
C ALA A 184 6.59 29.85 22.20
N PRO A 185 6.59 30.65 23.29
CA PRO A 185 7.41 30.40 24.47
C PRO A 185 6.87 29.19 25.26
N GLY A 186 7.74 28.58 26.07
CA GLY A 186 7.38 27.47 26.96
C GLY A 186 7.85 26.09 26.48
N SER A 187 8.03 25.21 27.46
CA SER A 187 8.46 23.81 27.29
C SER A 187 7.77 22.93 28.32
N PRO A 188 7.47 21.66 28.00
CA PRO A 188 7.74 20.96 26.75
C PRO A 188 6.78 21.36 25.61
N LYS A 189 7.15 21.04 24.36
CA LYS A 189 6.28 21.14 23.18
C LYS A 189 5.84 19.74 22.76
N TYR A 190 4.65 19.64 22.16
CA TYR A 190 4.05 18.37 21.78
C TYR A 190 3.70 18.33 20.30
N VAL A 191 3.76 17.12 19.72
CA VAL A 191 3.22 16.80 18.41
C VAL A 191 2.10 15.78 18.61
N VAL A 192 0.91 16.10 18.12
CA VAL A 192 -0.28 15.24 18.26
C VAL A 192 -0.78 14.91 16.86
N CYS A 193 -0.87 13.60 16.57
CA CYS A 193 -1.53 13.10 15.38
C CYS A 193 -3.00 12.85 15.70
N ASN A 194 -3.91 13.49 14.97
CA ASN A 194 -5.34 13.15 15.06
C ASN A 194 -5.61 12.01 14.07
N ALA A 195 -5.98 10.85 14.58
CA ALA A 195 -6.34 9.65 13.83
C ALA A 195 -7.77 9.17 14.17
N ASP A 196 -8.62 10.07 14.68
CA ASP A 196 -9.99 9.75 15.09
C ASP A 196 -10.94 9.53 13.89
N GLU A 197 -10.56 9.96 12.67
CA GLU A 197 -11.20 9.75 11.33
C GLU A 197 -12.70 9.40 11.37
N GLY A 198 -13.48 10.14 12.16
CA GLY A 198 -14.86 9.78 12.51
C GLY A 198 -15.92 10.31 11.55
N ASP A 199 -15.51 11.02 10.50
CA ASP A 199 -16.41 11.43 9.43
C ASP A 199 -16.83 10.19 8.60
N PRO A 200 -18.14 9.99 8.33
CA PRO A 200 -18.68 8.80 7.66
C PRO A 200 -18.40 8.71 6.16
#